data_AF-A0A7H9AP57-F1
#
_entry.id   AF-A0A7H9AP57-F1
#
_cell.length_a   1.000
_cell.length_b   1.000
_cell.length_c   1.000
_cell.angle_alpha   90.00
_cell.angle_beta   90.00
_cell.angle_gamma   90.00
#
_symmetry.space_group_name_H-M   'P 1'
#
loop_
_entity.id
_entity.type
_entity.pdbx_description
1 polymer ?
#
loop_
_entity_poly.entity_id
_entity_poly.type
_entity_poly.pdbx_seq_one_letter_code
_entity_poly.pdbx_strand_id
1 'polypeptide(L)'
;METENNNLKKALEGDIKAFQCLFAEFQPQLKSYLYRLLTDRNDTDDLTHDTFVKAFDKISTFKGNSAFKTWVFQIATNLAYDFLKKKKRWLPNAQDQAKSLAMSTEYIQQLFVMTNQTSNRGRYEVKEHIDFCFTCISKTLTLEEQIAIILKDIYYFSRTEIADILGKTEGVVKHLLFNARKTMIEIFDNRCALINKNGACHQCTELAGIYNPKQTKQEELMKIKMVKSSEKEPKEKLYQLRADLVAAIDPLNSEGADMQDIIMQCTRLAIDEIETIQN
;
A
#
# COMPACT_ATOMS: atom_id res chain seq x y z
N MET A 1 26.11 -1.72 11.73
CA MET A 1 26.80 -3.01 11.95
C MET A 1 27.23 -3.21 13.41
N GLU A 2 28.23 -2.52 13.98
CA GLU A 2 28.62 -2.77 15.40
C GLU A 2 27.53 -2.42 16.43
N THR A 3 26.88 -1.26 16.28
CA THR A 3 25.78 -0.84 17.18
C THR A 3 24.54 -1.72 17.07
N GLU A 4 24.19 -2.13 15.84
CA GLU A 4 23.07 -3.01 15.53
C GLU A 4 23.29 -4.42 16.10
N ASN A 5 24.49 -4.98 15.93
CA ASN A 5 24.87 -6.27 16.52
C ASN A 5 24.86 -6.24 18.05
N ASN A 6 25.29 -5.12 18.65
CA ASN A 6 25.24 -4.94 20.10
C ASN A 6 23.80 -4.82 20.62
N ASN A 7 22.94 -4.07 19.93
CA ASN A 7 21.53 -3.97 20.28
C ASN A 7 20.82 -5.32 20.13
N LEU A 8 21.11 -6.09 19.07
CA LEU A 8 20.53 -7.41 18.87
C LEU A 8 20.90 -8.37 20.01
N LYS A 9 22.16 -8.37 20.43
CA LYS A 9 22.61 -9.19 21.56
C LYS A 9 21.85 -8.84 22.85
N LYS A 10 21.76 -7.56 23.19
CA LYS A 10 21.03 -7.11 24.38
C LYS A 10 19.53 -7.41 24.30
N ALA A 11 18.94 -7.25 23.12
CA ALA A 11 17.53 -7.55 22.90
C ALA A 11 17.25 -9.06 23.09
N LEU A 12 18.15 -9.94 22.63
CA LEU A 12 18.07 -11.39 22.87
C LEU A 12 18.20 -11.74 24.36
N GLU A 13 18.90 -10.93 25.15
CA GLU A 13 19.01 -11.04 26.61
C GLU A 13 17.80 -10.43 27.35
N GLY A 14 16.80 -9.91 26.64
CA GLY A 14 15.56 -9.35 27.19
C GLY A 14 15.56 -7.84 27.41
N ASP A 15 16.56 -7.11 26.91
CA ASP A 15 16.58 -5.64 26.98
C ASP A 15 15.55 -5.02 26.02
N ILE A 16 14.43 -4.57 26.58
CA ILE A 16 13.36 -3.91 25.83
C ILE A 16 13.80 -2.62 25.14
N LYS A 17 14.75 -1.85 25.70
CA LYS A 17 15.22 -0.61 25.08
C LYS A 17 16.05 -0.93 23.85
N ALA A 18 16.91 -1.95 23.94
CA ALA A 18 17.67 -2.42 22.79
C ALA A 18 16.74 -2.94 21.67
N PHE A 19 15.69 -3.68 22.05
CA PHE A 19 14.66 -4.13 21.10
C PHE A 19 13.93 -2.97 20.42
N GLN A 20 13.49 -1.97 21.21
CA GLN A 20 12.81 -0.78 20.70
C GLN A 20 13.67 -0.03 19.67
N CYS A 21 14.97 0.12 19.95
CA CYS A 21 15.89 0.73 19.00
C CYS A 21 15.95 -0.04 17.68
N LEU A 22 16.07 -1.37 17.70
CA LEU A 22 16.10 -2.19 16.48
C LEU A 22 14.78 -2.10 15.71
N PHE A 23 13.65 -2.21 16.42
CA PHE A 23 12.32 -2.18 15.80
C PHE A 23 12.04 -0.83 15.14
N ALA A 24 12.45 0.27 15.79
CA ALA A 24 12.26 1.63 15.28
C ALA A 24 12.91 1.87 13.91
N GLU A 25 14.01 1.16 13.58
CA GLU A 25 14.73 1.32 12.31
C GLU A 25 13.87 0.99 11.07
N PHE A 26 12.94 0.03 11.20
CA PHE A 26 12.07 -0.39 10.10
C PHE A 26 10.58 -0.24 10.41
N GLN A 27 10.21 0.26 11.59
CA GLN A 27 8.82 0.49 11.97
C GLN A 27 8.04 1.34 10.96
N PRO A 28 8.56 2.46 10.41
CA PRO A 28 7.81 3.23 9.40
C PRO A 28 7.47 2.40 8.16
N GLN A 29 8.43 1.60 7.67
CA GLN A 29 8.22 0.71 6.53
C GLN A 29 7.22 -0.41 6.85
N LEU A 30 7.27 -0.95 8.07
CA LEU A 30 6.33 -1.96 8.54
C LEU A 30 4.89 -1.41 8.62
N LYS A 31 4.71 -0.21 9.18
CA LYS A 31 3.40 0.47 9.25
C LYS A 31 2.85 0.72 7.85
N SER A 32 3.69 1.25 6.96
CA SER A 32 3.36 1.48 5.55
C SER A 32 2.92 0.17 4.86
N TYR A 33 3.63 -0.93 5.11
CA TYR A 33 3.30 -2.26 4.58
C TYR A 33 1.94 -2.75 5.07
N LEU A 34 1.72 -2.71 6.39
CA LEU A 34 0.46 -3.13 7.00
C LEU A 34 -0.72 -2.28 6.50
N TYR A 35 -0.55 -0.96 6.37
CA TYR A 35 -1.59 -0.09 5.82
C TYR A 35 -2.00 -0.50 4.40
N ARG A 36 -1.04 -0.81 3.52
CA ARG A 36 -1.36 -1.24 2.14
C ARG A 36 -2.11 -2.57 2.08
N LEU A 37 -2.04 -3.40 3.12
CA LEU A 37 -2.83 -4.62 3.24
C LEU A 37 -4.22 -4.36 3.85
N LEU A 38 -4.26 -3.58 4.93
CA LEU A 38 -5.42 -3.42 5.82
C LEU A 38 -6.36 -2.32 5.37
N THR A 39 -5.84 -1.28 4.72
CA THR A 39 -6.60 -0.12 4.22
C THR A 39 -7.38 0.64 5.32
N ASP A 40 -6.86 0.58 6.54
CA ASP A 40 -7.43 1.17 7.75
C ASP A 40 -6.28 1.59 8.69
N ARG A 41 -6.27 2.84 9.14
CA ARG A 41 -5.20 3.35 10.00
C ARG A 41 -5.23 2.76 11.41
N ASN A 42 -6.42 2.55 11.98
CA ASN A 42 -6.57 2.00 13.32
C ASN A 42 -6.14 0.54 13.36
N ASP A 43 -6.63 -0.28 12.42
CA ASP A 43 -6.19 -1.67 12.27
C ASP A 43 -4.68 -1.75 12.03
N THR A 44 -4.10 -0.78 11.31
CA THR A 44 -2.65 -0.71 11.06
C THR A 44 -1.86 -0.45 12.33
N ASP A 45 -2.29 0.51 13.13
CA ASP A 45 -1.64 0.87 14.39
C ASP A 45 -1.72 -0.29 15.39
N ASP A 46 -2.89 -0.92 15.52
CA ASP A 46 -3.12 -2.09 16.35
C ASP A 46 -2.24 -3.27 15.92
N LEU A 47 -2.23 -3.64 14.64
CA LEU A 47 -1.40 -4.74 14.15
C LEU A 47 0.10 -4.44 14.24
N THR A 48 0.50 -3.17 14.16
CA THR A 48 1.90 -2.77 14.40
C THR A 48 2.27 -2.97 15.86
N HIS A 49 1.40 -2.58 16.78
CA HIS A 49 1.59 -2.80 18.21
C HIS A 49 1.65 -4.28 18.56
N ASP A 50 0.68 -5.07 18.08
CA ASP A 50 0.64 -6.51 18.28
C ASP A 50 1.88 -7.21 17.70
N THR A 51 2.38 -6.72 16.56
CA THR A 51 3.63 -7.20 15.98
C THR A 51 4.80 -6.92 16.93
N PHE A 52 4.91 -5.70 17.47
CA PHE A 52 5.97 -5.34 18.42
C PHE A 52 5.95 -6.27 19.64
N VAL A 53 4.79 -6.42 20.28
CA VAL A 53 4.63 -7.26 21.48
C VAL A 53 4.99 -8.70 21.17
N LYS A 54 4.41 -9.28 20.10
CA LYS A 54 4.64 -10.67 19.71
C LYS A 54 6.08 -10.94 19.28
N ALA A 55 6.73 -9.97 18.63
CA ALA A 55 8.13 -10.08 18.27
C ALA A 55 9.05 -9.98 19.49
N PHE A 56 8.75 -9.09 20.45
CA PHE A 56 9.51 -9.02 21.69
C PHE A 56 9.37 -10.31 22.51
N ASP A 57 8.14 -10.81 22.70
CA ASP A 57 7.88 -12.05 23.43
C ASP A 57 8.60 -13.27 22.82
N LYS A 58 8.79 -13.25 21.50
CA LYS A 58 9.42 -14.34 20.75
C LYS A 58 10.89 -14.10 20.42
N ILE A 59 11.51 -13.00 20.86
CA ILE A 59 12.86 -12.65 20.40
C ILE A 59 13.88 -13.74 20.72
N SER A 60 13.74 -14.44 21.85
CA SER A 60 14.60 -15.57 22.23
C SER A 60 14.58 -16.73 21.23
N THR A 61 13.57 -16.79 20.36
CA THR A 61 13.45 -17.81 19.29
C THR A 61 14.13 -17.40 17.98
N PHE A 62 14.58 -16.15 17.86
CA PHE A 62 15.27 -15.66 16.67
C PHE A 62 16.66 -16.31 16.55
N LYS A 63 16.86 -17.12 15.51
CA LYS A 63 18.08 -17.91 15.30
C LYS A 63 19.13 -17.24 14.41
N GLY A 64 18.86 -16.05 13.87
CA GLY A 64 19.78 -15.37 12.95
C GLY A 64 19.86 -16.00 11.54
N ASN A 65 18.91 -16.85 11.16
CA ASN A 65 18.86 -17.45 9.81
C ASN A 65 18.40 -16.47 8.72
N SER A 66 17.83 -15.33 9.12
CA SER A 66 17.43 -14.22 8.27
C SER A 66 17.83 -12.90 8.95
N ALA A 67 17.70 -11.78 8.27
CA ALA A 67 17.75 -10.48 8.93
C ALA A 67 16.64 -10.38 10.00
N PHE A 68 16.90 -9.63 11.08
CA PHE A 68 15.92 -9.38 12.14
C PHE A 68 14.64 -8.74 11.59
N LYS A 69 14.81 -7.77 10.67
CA LYS A 69 13.71 -7.16 9.90
C LYS A 69 12.82 -8.21 9.21
N THR A 70 13.42 -9.14 8.47
CA THR A 70 12.67 -10.19 7.74
C THR A 70 11.88 -11.09 8.70
N TRP A 71 12.47 -11.43 9.84
CA TRP A 71 11.79 -12.20 10.88
C TRP A 71 10.61 -11.44 11.50
N VAL A 72 10.73 -10.13 11.76
CA VAL A 72 9.61 -9.32 12.23
C VAL A 72 8.51 -9.17 11.18
N PHE A 73 8.88 -8.98 9.91
CA PHE A 73 7.93 -8.95 8.80
C PHE A 73 7.19 -10.28 8.63
N GLN A 74 7.82 -11.43 8.93
CA GLN A 74 7.14 -12.73 8.98
C GLN A 74 6.05 -12.74 10.06
N ILE A 75 6.36 -12.24 11.27
CA ILE A 75 5.38 -12.16 12.37
C ILE A 75 4.21 -11.26 11.99
N ALA A 76 4.50 -10.06 11.48
CA ALA A 76 3.50 -9.09 11.06
C ALA A 76 2.60 -9.62 9.93
N THR A 77 3.21 -10.27 8.95
CA THR A 77 2.49 -10.86 7.81
C THR A 77 1.56 -11.98 8.27
N ASN A 78 1.98 -12.81 9.22
CA ASN A 78 1.11 -13.84 9.79
C ASN A 78 -0.09 -13.22 10.54
N LEU A 79 0.13 -12.17 11.33
CA LEU A 79 -0.94 -11.44 12.01
C LEU A 79 -1.92 -10.82 11.01
N ALA A 80 -1.40 -10.11 10.00
CA ALA A 80 -2.21 -9.51 8.94
C ALA A 80 -2.96 -10.57 8.12
N TYR A 81 -2.33 -11.71 7.83
CA TYR A 81 -2.96 -12.82 7.12
C TYR A 81 -4.14 -13.38 7.91
N ASP A 82 -3.95 -13.65 9.20
CA ASP A 82 -4.99 -14.15 10.09
C ASP A 82 -6.16 -13.17 10.24
N PHE A 83 -5.87 -11.87 10.26
CA PHE A 83 -6.87 -10.81 10.27
C PHE A 83 -7.66 -10.76 8.95
N LEU A 84 -6.97 -10.82 7.81
CA LEU A 84 -7.55 -10.63 6.48
C LEU A 84 -8.21 -11.87 5.89
N LYS A 85 -7.85 -13.09 6.30
CA LYS A 85 -8.39 -14.33 5.71
C LYS A 85 -9.91 -14.47 5.85
N LYS A 86 -10.52 -13.78 6.81
CA LYS A 86 -11.97 -13.75 7.03
C LYS A 86 -12.67 -12.62 6.26
N LYS A 87 -11.92 -11.65 5.74
CA LYS A 87 -12.46 -10.52 4.97
C LYS A 87 -12.64 -10.90 3.50
N LYS A 88 -13.69 -10.37 2.87
CA LYS A 88 -13.90 -10.53 1.43
C LYS A 88 -12.82 -9.77 0.65
N ARG A 89 -12.35 -10.35 -0.45
CA ARG A 89 -11.45 -9.67 -1.38
C ARG A 89 -12.24 -8.66 -2.21
N TRP A 90 -11.57 -7.58 -2.62
CA TRP A 90 -12.22 -6.52 -3.37
C TRP A 90 -12.47 -6.96 -4.80
N LEU A 91 -13.56 -6.51 -5.39
CA LEU A 91 -13.81 -6.71 -6.81
C LEU A 91 -13.14 -5.59 -7.62
N PRO A 92 -12.78 -5.81 -8.90
CA PRO A 92 -12.15 -4.78 -9.72
C PRO A 92 -12.93 -3.47 -9.79
N ASN A 93 -14.27 -3.51 -9.67
CA ASN A 93 -15.15 -2.34 -9.72
C ASN A 93 -15.31 -1.60 -8.38
N ALA A 94 -14.52 -1.90 -7.34
CA ALA A 94 -14.60 -1.19 -6.05
C ALA A 94 -14.44 0.34 -6.19
N GLN A 95 -13.52 0.78 -7.07
CA GLN A 95 -13.32 2.21 -7.35
C GLN A 95 -14.53 2.86 -8.05
N ASP A 96 -15.20 2.10 -8.92
CA ASP A 96 -16.39 2.59 -9.63
C ASP A 96 -17.54 2.80 -8.64
N GLN A 97 -17.72 1.83 -7.72
CA GLN A 97 -18.70 1.92 -6.64
C GLN A 97 -18.39 3.11 -5.72
N ALA A 98 -17.13 3.32 -5.34
CA ALA A 98 -16.69 4.47 -4.56
C ALA A 98 -16.99 5.80 -5.27
N LYS A 99 -16.72 5.89 -6.57
CA LYS A 99 -17.05 7.08 -7.39
C LYS A 99 -18.55 7.34 -7.39
N SER A 100 -19.37 6.32 -7.65
CA SER A 100 -20.82 6.44 -7.65
C SER A 100 -21.37 6.87 -6.30
N LEU A 101 -20.85 6.32 -5.19
CA LEU A 101 -21.24 6.71 -3.84
C LEU A 101 -20.87 8.16 -3.54
N ALA A 102 -19.63 8.56 -3.83
CA ALA A 102 -19.17 9.93 -3.63
C ALA A 102 -19.98 10.94 -4.46
N MET A 103 -20.36 10.61 -5.70
CA MET A 103 -21.17 11.50 -6.55
C MET A 103 -22.65 11.58 -6.13
N SER A 104 -23.17 10.58 -5.42
CA SER A 104 -24.57 10.54 -4.98
C SER A 104 -24.78 11.00 -3.54
N THR A 105 -23.71 11.16 -2.75
CA THR A 105 -23.79 11.48 -1.32
C THR A 105 -23.15 12.83 -1.02
N GLU A 106 -23.99 13.84 -0.72
CA GLU A 106 -23.53 15.21 -0.47
C GLU A 106 -22.52 15.29 0.69
N TYR A 107 -22.78 14.55 1.79
CA TYR A 107 -21.87 14.50 2.94
C TYR A 107 -20.45 14.05 2.56
N ILE A 108 -20.31 13.04 1.69
CA ILE A 108 -19.00 12.55 1.25
C ILE A 108 -18.29 13.59 0.37
N GLN A 109 -19.04 14.30 -0.48
CA GLN A 109 -18.48 15.40 -1.28
C GLN A 109 -17.95 16.52 -0.40
N GLN A 110 -18.73 16.91 0.61
CA GLN A 110 -18.33 17.94 1.58
C GLN A 110 -17.09 17.48 2.35
N LEU A 111 -17.00 16.21 2.74
CA LEU A 111 -15.83 15.66 3.42
C LEU A 111 -14.56 15.74 2.54
N PHE A 112 -14.65 15.38 1.25
CA PHE A 112 -13.55 15.49 0.30
C PHE A 112 -13.09 16.94 0.11
N VAL A 113 -14.03 17.88 -0.06
CA VAL A 113 -13.73 19.31 -0.20
C VAL A 113 -13.08 19.86 1.07
N MET A 114 -13.65 19.56 2.23
CA MET A 114 -13.13 20.01 3.53
C MET A 114 -11.71 19.51 3.73
N THR A 115 -11.46 18.22 3.53
CA THR A 115 -10.13 17.61 3.68
C THR A 115 -9.08 18.30 2.81
N ASN A 116 -9.39 18.52 1.54
CA ASN A 116 -8.49 19.19 0.60
C ASN A 116 -8.21 20.66 1.00
N GLN A 117 -9.16 21.34 1.65
CA GLN A 117 -9.02 22.74 2.03
C GLN A 117 -8.38 22.95 3.41
N THR A 118 -8.64 22.06 4.37
CA THR A 118 -8.29 22.27 5.78
C THR A 118 -7.16 21.39 6.27
N SER A 119 -6.92 20.21 5.66
CA SER A 119 -5.81 19.35 6.07
C SER A 119 -4.50 19.79 5.43
N ASN A 120 -3.42 19.81 6.23
CA ASN A 120 -2.05 19.96 5.74
C ASN A 120 -1.57 18.77 4.90
N ARG A 121 -2.29 17.63 4.98
CA ARG A 121 -2.08 16.39 4.21
C ARG A 121 -3.29 16.09 3.31
N GLY A 122 -4.03 17.13 2.93
CA GLY A 122 -5.19 17.03 2.02
C GLY A 122 -4.84 17.14 0.53
N ARG A 123 -3.58 17.47 0.18
CA ARG A 123 -3.17 17.70 -1.21
C ARG A 123 -3.16 16.38 -1.96
N TYR A 124 -4.01 16.25 -2.96
CA TYR A 124 -4.18 15.01 -3.70
C TYR A 124 -3.93 15.20 -5.19
N GLU A 125 -2.74 14.79 -5.63
CA GLU A 125 -2.29 14.90 -7.01
C GLU A 125 -2.33 13.53 -7.70
N VAL A 126 -1.80 13.48 -8.92
CA VAL A 126 -1.75 12.25 -9.73
C VAL A 126 -0.96 11.15 -9.01
N LYS A 127 0.11 11.49 -8.28
CA LYS A 127 0.96 10.52 -7.61
C LYS A 127 0.24 9.84 -6.43
N GLU A 128 -0.48 10.59 -5.59
CA GLU A 128 -1.33 10.04 -4.52
C GLU A 128 -2.45 9.17 -5.10
N HIS A 129 -3.02 9.58 -6.23
CA HIS A 129 -4.05 8.79 -6.88
C HIS A 129 -3.52 7.47 -7.46
N ILE A 130 -2.30 7.45 -8.01
CA ILE A 130 -1.65 6.20 -8.41
C ILE A 130 -1.39 5.31 -7.19
N ASP A 131 -0.97 5.88 -6.06
CA ASP A 131 -0.78 5.15 -4.80
C ASP A 131 -2.07 4.50 -4.28
N PHE A 132 -3.15 5.28 -4.24
CA PHE A 132 -4.49 4.80 -3.94
C PHE A 132 -4.91 3.68 -4.92
N CYS A 133 -4.73 3.89 -6.22
CA CYS A 133 -5.13 2.92 -7.24
C CYS A 133 -4.38 1.60 -7.09
N PHE A 134 -3.06 1.66 -6.90
CA PHE A 134 -2.24 0.48 -6.70
C PHE A 134 -2.69 -0.29 -5.45
N THR A 135 -2.88 0.43 -4.34
CA THR A 135 -3.33 -0.16 -3.07
C THR A 135 -4.70 -0.83 -3.23
N CYS A 136 -5.67 -0.13 -3.81
CA CYS A 136 -7.02 -0.64 -4.08
C CYS A 136 -7.02 -1.84 -5.04
N ILE A 137 -6.30 -1.78 -6.16
CA ILE A 137 -6.28 -2.87 -7.15
C ILE A 137 -5.57 -4.10 -6.58
N SER A 138 -4.53 -3.92 -5.76
CA SER A 138 -3.86 -5.04 -5.09
C SER A 138 -4.80 -5.87 -4.19
N LYS A 139 -5.89 -5.26 -3.70
CA LYS A 139 -6.91 -5.93 -2.88
C LYS A 139 -7.79 -6.90 -3.68
N THR A 140 -7.73 -6.83 -5.01
CA THR A 140 -8.43 -7.77 -5.91
C THR A 140 -7.69 -9.10 -6.08
N LEU A 141 -6.39 -9.13 -5.77
CA LEU A 141 -5.57 -10.33 -5.79
C LEU A 141 -5.97 -11.29 -4.68
N THR A 142 -5.56 -12.56 -4.77
CA THR A 142 -5.56 -13.43 -3.59
C THR A 142 -4.67 -12.84 -2.50
N LEU A 143 -4.90 -13.23 -1.24
CA LEU A 143 -4.16 -12.64 -0.12
C LEU A 143 -2.65 -12.91 -0.21
N GLU A 144 -2.25 -14.12 -0.60
CA GLU A 144 -0.83 -14.47 -0.78
C GLU A 144 -0.18 -13.71 -1.96
N GLU A 145 -0.91 -13.53 -3.07
CA GLU A 145 -0.45 -12.72 -4.22
C GLU A 145 -0.29 -11.24 -3.84
N GLN A 146 -1.25 -10.67 -3.09
CA GLN A 146 -1.18 -9.30 -2.59
C GLN A 146 0.04 -9.10 -1.68
N ILE A 147 0.25 -10.01 -0.73
CA ILE A 147 1.39 -9.95 0.18
C ILE A 147 2.70 -10.03 -0.61
N ALA A 148 2.84 -11.03 -1.48
CA ALA A 148 4.05 -11.25 -2.25
C ALA A 148 4.40 -10.04 -3.13
N ILE A 149 3.41 -9.46 -3.82
CA ILE A 149 3.66 -8.35 -4.74
C ILE A 149 4.03 -7.06 -4.02
N ILE A 150 3.38 -6.77 -2.88
CA ILE A 150 3.69 -5.57 -2.09
C ILE A 150 5.10 -5.70 -1.48
N LEU A 151 5.42 -6.85 -0.88
CA LEU A 151 6.77 -7.09 -0.34
C LEU A 151 7.84 -6.96 -1.44
N LYS A 152 7.56 -7.49 -2.65
CA LYS A 152 8.55 -7.51 -3.72
C LYS A 152 8.74 -6.17 -4.42
N ASP A 153 7.64 -5.57 -4.87
CA ASP A 153 7.67 -4.47 -5.82
C ASP A 153 7.62 -3.10 -5.13
N ILE A 154 7.16 -3.04 -3.87
CA ILE A 154 7.08 -1.79 -3.08
C ILE A 154 8.16 -1.73 -2.01
N TYR A 155 8.42 -2.85 -1.31
CA TYR A 155 9.38 -2.90 -0.20
C TYR A 155 10.69 -3.63 -0.52
N TYR A 156 10.85 -4.06 -1.77
CA TYR A 156 12.09 -4.61 -2.33
C TYR A 156 12.67 -5.84 -1.63
N PHE A 157 11.86 -6.63 -0.93
CA PHE A 157 12.31 -7.91 -0.39
C PHE A 157 12.75 -8.86 -1.51
N SER A 158 13.77 -9.67 -1.24
CA SER A 158 14.21 -10.74 -2.14
C SER A 158 13.19 -11.89 -2.17
N ARG A 159 13.26 -12.75 -3.19
CA ARG A 159 12.35 -13.92 -3.26
C ARG A 159 12.56 -14.89 -2.12
N THR A 160 13.80 -15.04 -1.67
CA THR A 160 14.18 -15.82 -0.48
C THR A 160 13.53 -15.25 0.77
N GLU A 161 13.63 -13.94 1.01
CA GLU A 161 13.02 -13.31 2.18
C GLU A 161 11.49 -13.40 2.14
N ILE A 162 10.87 -13.25 0.97
CA ILE A 162 9.41 -13.41 0.83
C ILE A 162 9.01 -14.86 1.08
N ALA A 163 9.81 -15.83 0.66
CA ALA A 163 9.60 -17.24 0.94
C ALA A 163 9.64 -17.52 2.44
N ASP A 164 10.60 -16.93 3.16
CA ASP A 164 10.68 -17.00 4.62
C ASP A 164 9.46 -16.33 5.29
N ILE A 165 9.09 -15.12 4.84
CA ILE A 165 7.96 -14.34 5.37
C ILE A 165 6.63 -15.10 5.21
N LEU A 166 6.41 -15.74 4.06
CA LEU A 166 5.18 -16.50 3.77
C LEU A 166 5.24 -17.96 4.25
N GLY A 167 6.40 -18.47 4.68
CA GLY A 167 6.58 -19.89 4.97
C GLY A 167 6.37 -20.79 3.75
N LYS A 168 6.84 -20.36 2.57
CA LYS A 168 6.68 -21.06 1.28
C LYS A 168 8.04 -21.32 0.64
N THR A 169 8.05 -22.04 -0.49
CA THR A 169 9.26 -22.19 -1.31
C THR A 169 9.42 -21.01 -2.27
N GLU A 170 10.65 -20.71 -2.68
CA GLU A 170 10.91 -19.68 -3.72
C GLU A 170 10.14 -19.95 -5.03
N GLY A 171 9.91 -21.22 -5.37
CA GLY A 171 9.11 -21.61 -6.52
C GLY A 171 7.68 -21.12 -6.42
N VAL A 172 7.03 -21.31 -5.26
CA VAL A 172 5.67 -20.79 -5.00
C VAL A 172 5.66 -19.26 -5.06
N VAL A 173 6.63 -18.58 -4.44
CA VAL A 173 6.75 -17.12 -4.50
C VAL A 173 6.89 -16.62 -5.93
N LYS A 174 7.67 -17.30 -6.78
CA LYS A 174 7.80 -16.96 -8.20
C LYS A 174 6.44 -17.03 -8.93
N HIS A 175 5.63 -18.04 -8.64
CA HIS A 175 4.29 -18.18 -9.21
C HIS A 175 3.32 -17.10 -8.70
N LEU A 176 3.32 -16.81 -7.40
CA LEU A 176 2.51 -15.74 -6.81
C LEU A 176 2.82 -14.38 -7.46
N LEU A 177 4.11 -14.04 -7.60
CA LEU A 177 4.54 -12.80 -8.22
C LEU A 177 4.15 -12.72 -9.70
N PHE A 178 4.27 -13.83 -10.43
CA PHE A 178 3.89 -13.89 -11.84
C PHE A 178 2.39 -13.62 -12.02
N ASN A 179 1.54 -14.32 -11.25
CA ASN A 179 0.09 -14.15 -11.32
C ASN A 179 -0.35 -12.75 -10.87
N ALA A 180 0.20 -12.27 -9.75
CA ALA A 180 -0.09 -10.94 -9.24
C ALA A 180 0.21 -9.86 -10.28
N ARG A 181 1.40 -9.87 -10.89
CA ARG A 181 1.76 -8.91 -11.94
C ARG A 181 0.85 -9.00 -13.14
N LYS A 182 0.54 -10.22 -13.61
CA LYS A 182 -0.37 -10.44 -14.73
C LYS A 182 -1.73 -9.78 -14.47
N THR A 183 -2.34 -10.05 -13.33
CA THR A 183 -3.64 -9.48 -12.95
C THR A 183 -3.57 -7.96 -12.80
N MET A 184 -2.56 -7.43 -12.10
CA MET A 184 -2.39 -5.98 -11.93
C MET A 184 -2.23 -5.27 -13.28
N ILE A 185 -1.40 -5.82 -14.19
CA ILE A 185 -1.19 -5.30 -15.54
C ILE A 185 -2.51 -5.26 -16.32
N GLU A 186 -3.26 -6.36 -16.33
CA GLU A 186 -4.52 -6.47 -17.04
C GLU A 186 -5.57 -5.46 -16.53
N ILE A 187 -5.69 -5.31 -15.21
CA ILE A 187 -6.63 -4.35 -14.62
C ILE A 187 -6.21 -2.91 -14.96
N PHE A 188 -4.92 -2.56 -14.81
CA PHE A 188 -4.44 -1.22 -15.12
C PHE A 188 -4.60 -0.86 -16.60
N ASP A 189 -4.38 -1.81 -17.51
CA ASP A 189 -4.50 -1.59 -18.95
C ASP A 189 -5.94 -1.28 -19.37
N ASN A 190 -6.92 -1.91 -18.72
CA ASN A 190 -8.34 -1.71 -19.02
C ASN A 190 -8.96 -0.53 -18.25
N ARG A 191 -8.34 -0.05 -17.17
CA ARG A 191 -8.91 1.01 -16.31
C ARG A 191 -8.18 2.34 -16.40
N CYS A 192 -6.87 2.38 -16.51
CA CYS A 192 -6.10 3.61 -16.31
C CYS A 192 -6.10 4.49 -17.57
N ALA A 193 -6.91 5.56 -17.58
CA ALA A 193 -6.99 6.48 -18.73
C ALA A 193 -5.70 7.29 -18.98
N LEU A 194 -4.77 7.35 -18.01
CA LEU A 194 -3.44 7.95 -18.22
C LEU A 194 -2.57 7.17 -19.20
N ILE A 195 -2.90 5.90 -19.44
CA ILE A 195 -2.03 4.97 -20.17
C ILE A 195 -2.72 4.43 -21.41
N ASN A 196 -4.02 4.14 -21.29
CA ASN A 196 -4.84 3.64 -22.38
C ASN A 196 -5.98 4.62 -22.64
N LYS A 197 -6.16 5.05 -23.90
CA LYS A 197 -7.28 5.90 -24.33
C LYS A 197 -8.65 5.27 -24.03
N ASN A 198 -8.69 3.94 -23.92
CA ASN A 198 -9.89 3.16 -23.60
C ASN A 198 -10.04 2.88 -22.09
N GLY A 199 -9.13 3.37 -21.25
CA GLY A 199 -9.22 3.19 -19.80
C GLY A 199 -10.46 3.89 -19.24
N ALA A 200 -11.26 3.16 -18.45
CA ALA A 200 -12.54 3.68 -17.93
C ALA A 200 -12.39 4.74 -16.80
N CYS A 201 -11.26 4.79 -16.11
CA CYS A 201 -11.03 5.70 -14.99
C CYS A 201 -10.37 7.01 -15.46
N HIS A 202 -11.15 8.10 -15.43
CA HIS A 202 -10.67 9.45 -15.73
C HIS A 202 -10.25 10.25 -14.50
N GLN A 203 -10.33 9.67 -13.29
CA GLN A 203 -10.07 10.40 -12.04
C GLN A 203 -8.70 11.07 -12.04
N CYS A 204 -7.63 10.40 -12.49
CA CYS A 204 -6.30 10.99 -12.63
C CYS A 204 -6.28 12.30 -13.44
N THR A 205 -7.10 12.37 -14.49
CA THR A 205 -7.19 13.49 -15.43
C THR A 205 -8.17 14.56 -14.92
N GLU A 206 -9.29 14.11 -14.32
CA GLU A 206 -10.34 14.94 -13.71
C GLU A 206 -9.86 15.65 -12.43
N LEU A 207 -8.87 15.10 -11.71
CA LEU A 207 -8.24 15.74 -10.55
C LEU A 207 -7.70 17.15 -10.88
N ALA A 208 -7.35 17.42 -12.15
CA ALA A 208 -6.95 18.75 -12.62
C ALA A 208 -8.10 19.77 -12.65
N GLY A 209 -9.36 19.31 -12.77
CA GLY A 209 -10.54 20.16 -12.87
C GLY A 209 -11.35 20.29 -11.57
N ILE A 210 -11.40 19.23 -10.76
CA ILE A 210 -12.28 19.16 -9.57
C ILE A 210 -11.54 19.58 -8.29
N TYR A 211 -10.23 19.30 -8.16
CA TYR A 211 -9.52 19.47 -6.87
C TYR A 211 -8.33 20.43 -6.91
N ASN A 212 -7.77 20.76 -8.09
CA ASN A 212 -6.58 21.64 -8.16
C ASN A 212 -6.44 22.44 -9.48
N PRO A 213 -7.08 23.62 -9.61
CA PRO A 213 -7.05 24.45 -10.83
C PRO A 213 -5.73 25.21 -11.08
N LYS A 214 -4.68 25.06 -10.24
CA LYS A 214 -3.42 25.83 -10.32
C LYS A 214 -2.15 24.97 -10.37
N GLN A 215 -2.23 23.73 -10.86
CA GLN A 215 -1.07 22.82 -10.90
C GLN A 215 0.13 23.36 -11.69
N THR A 216 1.32 23.02 -11.22
CA THR A 216 2.62 23.60 -11.60
C THR A 216 3.28 22.77 -12.70
N LYS A 217 4.06 23.40 -13.60
CA LYS A 217 4.78 22.82 -14.76
C LYS A 217 5.41 21.41 -14.62
N GLN A 218 5.77 20.96 -13.41
CA GLN A 218 6.32 19.61 -13.15
C GLN A 218 5.28 18.48 -13.33
N GLU A 219 4.00 18.77 -13.11
CA GLU A 219 2.90 17.79 -13.21
C GLU A 219 2.45 17.60 -14.66
N GLU A 220 2.53 18.67 -15.47
CA GLU A 220 2.48 18.56 -16.93
C GLU A 220 3.63 17.69 -17.44
N LEU A 221 4.85 17.82 -16.89
CA LEU A 221 6.00 17.00 -17.29
C LEU A 221 5.84 15.50 -16.94
N MET A 222 5.21 15.14 -15.82
CA MET A 222 4.87 13.75 -15.49
C MET A 222 3.73 13.20 -16.37
N LYS A 223 2.67 13.97 -16.58
CA LYS A 223 1.57 13.63 -17.53
C LYS A 223 2.11 13.45 -18.95
N ILE A 224 3.03 14.32 -19.39
CA ILE A 224 3.65 14.28 -20.71
C ILE A 224 4.62 13.10 -20.83
N LYS A 225 5.46 12.79 -19.82
CA LYS A 225 6.36 11.63 -19.90
C LYS A 225 5.60 10.30 -19.84
N MET A 226 4.59 10.13 -18.98
CA MET A 226 3.85 8.87 -18.92
C MET A 226 2.98 8.66 -20.16
N VAL A 227 2.20 9.67 -20.60
CA VAL A 227 1.30 9.55 -21.78
C VAL A 227 2.06 9.48 -23.11
N LYS A 228 3.12 10.28 -23.31
CA LYS A 228 3.89 10.24 -24.57
C LYS A 228 4.77 9.00 -24.70
N SER A 229 5.18 8.40 -23.58
CA SER A 229 5.96 7.16 -23.60
C SER A 229 5.03 5.93 -23.63
N SER A 230 3.87 5.96 -22.97
CA SER A 230 3.04 4.76 -22.78
C SER A 230 2.46 4.15 -24.03
N GLU A 231 2.17 4.92 -25.09
CA GLU A 231 1.64 4.34 -26.34
C GLU A 231 2.61 3.37 -27.03
N LYS A 232 3.92 3.45 -26.72
CA LYS A 232 4.97 2.60 -27.31
C LYS A 232 5.66 1.68 -26.31
N GLU A 233 5.42 1.86 -25.02
CA GLU A 233 6.14 1.13 -23.96
C GLU A 233 5.40 -0.17 -23.60
N PRO A 234 6.12 -1.28 -23.36
CA PRO A 234 5.51 -2.54 -22.92
C PRO A 234 4.72 -2.36 -21.61
N LYS A 235 3.60 -3.07 -21.48
CA LYS A 235 2.69 -2.98 -20.31
C LYS A 235 3.41 -3.27 -19.00
N GLU A 236 4.37 -4.19 -19.03
CA GLU A 236 5.22 -4.57 -17.90
C GLU A 236 6.07 -3.39 -17.39
N LYS A 237 6.62 -2.60 -18.32
CA LYS A 237 7.42 -1.41 -17.96
C LYS A 237 6.54 -0.32 -17.36
N LEU A 238 5.32 -0.17 -17.86
CA LEU A 238 4.34 0.78 -17.31
C LEU A 238 3.84 0.37 -15.92
N TYR A 239 3.71 -0.93 -15.67
CA TYR A 239 3.46 -1.44 -14.33
C TYR A 239 4.65 -1.13 -13.40
N GLN A 240 5.89 -1.41 -13.83
CA GLN A 240 7.07 -1.17 -13.01
C GLN A 240 7.21 0.31 -12.62
N LEU A 241 6.99 1.24 -13.56
CA LEU A 241 7.00 2.68 -13.27
C LEU A 241 5.97 3.08 -12.20
N ARG A 242 4.79 2.45 -12.18
CA ARG A 242 3.81 2.67 -11.12
C ARG A 242 4.31 2.12 -9.78
N ALA A 243 4.81 0.90 -9.77
CA ALA A 243 5.36 0.30 -8.55
C ALA A 243 6.48 1.15 -7.95
N ASP A 244 7.40 1.66 -8.79
CA ASP A 244 8.49 2.54 -8.35
C ASP A 244 7.98 3.87 -7.79
N LEU A 245 6.94 4.45 -8.40
CA LEU A 245 6.30 5.67 -7.88
C LEU A 245 5.61 5.42 -6.54
N VAL A 246 4.88 4.30 -6.41
CA VAL A 246 4.20 3.88 -5.18
C VAL A 246 5.21 3.59 -4.07
N ALA A 247 6.33 2.95 -4.39
CA ALA A 247 7.42 2.67 -3.44
C ALA A 247 8.07 3.95 -2.87
N ALA A 248 8.01 5.06 -3.61
CA ALA A 248 8.51 6.36 -3.14
C ALA A 248 7.50 7.12 -2.24
N ILE A 249 6.29 6.60 -2.05
CA ILE A 249 5.23 7.24 -1.28
C ILE A 249 5.03 6.48 0.05
N ASP A 250 5.08 7.21 1.16
CA ASP A 250 4.54 6.73 2.44
C ASP A 250 3.06 7.14 2.53
N PRO A 251 2.11 6.19 2.40
CA PRO A 251 0.67 6.50 2.38
C PRO A 251 0.16 7.02 3.73
N LEU A 252 0.93 6.89 4.82
CA LEU A 252 0.57 7.39 6.14
C LEU A 252 1.09 8.81 6.41
N ASN A 253 2.07 9.28 5.63
CA ASN A 253 2.76 10.54 5.91
C ASN A 253 2.97 11.45 4.70
N SER A 254 2.46 11.10 3.53
CA SER A 254 2.49 11.94 2.32
C SER A 254 1.67 13.22 2.48
N GLU A 255 1.88 14.17 1.57
CA GLU A 255 1.10 15.42 1.49
C GLU A 255 -0.39 15.19 1.17
N GLY A 256 -0.78 13.97 0.78
CA GLY A 256 -2.17 13.59 0.53
C GLY A 256 -2.65 12.43 1.38
N ALA A 257 -1.95 12.10 2.47
CA ALA A 257 -2.28 10.94 3.30
C ALA A 257 -3.70 10.98 3.84
N ASP A 258 -4.20 12.16 4.23
CA ASP A 258 -5.55 12.29 4.82
C ASP A 258 -6.63 12.21 3.75
N MET A 259 -6.39 12.79 2.57
CA MET A 259 -7.28 12.64 1.43
C MET A 259 -7.33 11.18 0.96
N GLN A 260 -6.18 10.51 0.90
CA GLN A 260 -6.09 9.10 0.54
C GLN A 260 -6.84 8.21 1.54
N ASP A 261 -6.74 8.49 2.84
CA ASP A 261 -7.45 7.76 3.88
C ASP A 261 -8.97 7.88 3.70
N ILE A 262 -9.47 9.10 3.51
CA ILE A 262 -10.90 9.37 3.32
C ILE A 262 -11.44 8.73 2.02
N ILE A 263 -10.67 8.75 0.93
CA ILE A 263 -11.02 8.03 -0.30
C ILE A 263 -11.04 6.51 -0.05
N MET A 264 -10.12 5.98 0.74
CA MET A 264 -10.08 4.56 1.10
C MET A 264 -11.27 4.15 1.96
N GLN A 265 -11.66 4.98 2.93
CA GLN A 265 -12.86 4.78 3.75
C GLN A 265 -14.13 4.83 2.90
N CYS A 266 -14.26 5.79 1.99
CA CYS A 266 -15.36 5.85 1.02
C CYS A 266 -15.41 4.58 0.14
N THR A 267 -14.26 4.07 -0.28
CA THR A 267 -14.18 2.82 -1.06
C THR A 267 -14.66 1.62 -0.25
N ARG A 268 -14.23 1.51 1.01
CA ARG A 268 -14.66 0.45 1.94
C ARG A 268 -16.15 0.52 2.25
N LEU A 269 -16.69 1.73 2.41
CA LEU A 269 -18.13 1.94 2.60
C LEU A 269 -18.92 1.50 1.36
N ALA A 270 -18.45 1.84 0.17
CA ALA A 270 -19.12 1.51 -1.09
C ALA A 270 -19.15 0.01 -1.42
N ILE A 271 -18.35 -0.82 -0.75
CA ILE A 271 -18.31 -2.27 -0.93
C ILE A 271 -18.80 -3.03 0.32
N ASP A 272 -19.49 -2.34 1.22
CA ASP A 272 -20.04 -2.88 2.46
C ASP A 272 -18.99 -3.50 3.41
N GLU A 273 -17.74 -3.00 3.39
CA GLU A 273 -16.69 -3.42 4.32
C GLU A 273 -16.78 -2.67 5.66
N ILE A 274 -17.32 -1.45 5.65
CA ILE A 274 -17.58 -0.63 6.85
C ILE A 274 -18.98 -0.01 6.76
N GLU A 275 -19.56 0.33 7.90
CA GLU A 275 -20.90 0.93 7.99
C GLU A 275 -20.87 2.47 7.88
N THR A 276 -19.77 3.10 8.31
CA THR A 276 -19.63 4.55 8.36
C THR A 276 -18.17 4.97 8.12
N ILE A 277 -17.96 6.17 7.59
CA ILE A 277 -16.65 6.82 7.57
C ILE A 277 -16.35 7.36 8.97
N GLN A 278 -15.16 7.08 9.48
CA GLN A 278 -14.64 7.59 10.74
C GLN A 278 -13.93 8.93 10.49
N ASN A 279 -14.25 9.93 11.32
CA ASN A 279 -13.58 11.23 11.37
C ASN A 279 -12.32 11.17 12.23
#